data_AF-A0A443SB43-F1
#
_entry.id   AF-A0A443SB43-F1
#
_cell.length_a   1.000
_cell.length_b   1.000
_cell.length_c   1.000
_cell.angle_alpha   90.00
_cell.angle_beta   90.00
_cell.angle_gamma   90.00
#
_symmetry.space_group_name_H-M   'P 1'
#
loop_
_entity.id
_entity.type
_entity.pdbx_description
1 polymer ?
#
loop_
_entity_poly.entity_id
_entity_poly.type
_entity_poly.pdbx_seq_one_letter_code
_entity_poly.pdbx_strand_id
1 'polypeptide(L)'
;MKISIGMRVGFVLFEPGYHVSRAIVVMLDGLYPHTSWFVQSSTPRSKKEYCYEVINEKFIAWKVRETKNEIVNEFANLIYVKRAFGKCLSITEKRSLFYTFKSLVLRNEQGVVAGMYCLMNTNTITLFYPENNEQKQIKIKIDLIENESTEQSLKKLANVFSTNSKSTMKQLQSILKSFKKVLEDREFIRQMMLLDQWIEEDA
;
A
#
# COMPACT_ATOMS: atom_id res chain seq x y z
N MET A 1 -5.40 -19.41 -6.26
CA MET A 1 -6.17 -20.45 -6.96
C MET A 1 -5.19 -21.44 -7.59
N LYS A 2 -5.43 -22.75 -7.50
CA LYS A 2 -4.58 -23.76 -8.18
C LYS A 2 -5.00 -23.88 -9.65
N ILE A 3 -4.03 -24.01 -10.55
CA ILE A 3 -4.25 -24.22 -11.98
C ILE A 3 -3.44 -25.41 -12.50
N SER A 4 -3.85 -25.94 -13.64
CA SER A 4 -3.11 -26.97 -14.38
C SER A 4 -3.11 -26.64 -15.87
N ILE A 5 -1.94 -26.68 -16.49
CA ILE A 5 -1.72 -26.45 -17.92
C ILE A 5 -1.06 -27.70 -18.47
N GLY A 6 -1.85 -28.58 -19.08
CA GLY A 6 -1.44 -29.96 -19.34
C GLY A 6 -1.11 -30.68 -18.03
N MET A 7 0.08 -31.28 -17.95
CA MET A 7 0.57 -31.96 -16.73
C MET A 7 1.24 -31.02 -15.73
N ARG A 8 1.39 -29.74 -16.07
CA ARG A 8 2.15 -28.77 -15.27
C ARG A 8 1.20 -28.05 -14.32
N VAL A 9 1.55 -28.04 -13.04
CA VAL A 9 0.73 -27.46 -11.98
C VAL A 9 1.25 -26.07 -11.64
N GLY A 10 0.36 -25.18 -11.25
CA GLY A 10 0.73 -23.86 -10.76
C GLY A 10 -0.35 -23.22 -9.92
N PHE A 11 -0.16 -21.95 -9.62
CA PHE A 11 -1.10 -21.12 -8.89
C PHE A 11 -1.32 -19.80 -9.62
N VAL A 12 -2.55 -19.30 -9.58
CA VAL A 12 -2.87 -17.91 -9.92
C VAL A 12 -3.17 -17.19 -8.62
N LEU A 13 -2.41 -16.13 -8.35
CA LEU A 13 -2.58 -15.25 -7.21
C LEU A 13 -3.23 -13.95 -7.68
N PHE A 14 -4.30 -13.60 -6.98
CA PHE A 14 -4.90 -12.28 -6.99
C PHE A 14 -4.62 -11.71 -5.62
N GLU A 15 -3.85 -10.64 -5.55
CA GLU A 15 -3.50 -10.00 -4.28
C GLU A 15 -4.67 -9.09 -3.88
N PRO A 16 -5.46 -9.46 -2.84
CA PRO A 16 -6.68 -8.73 -2.49
C PRO A 16 -6.37 -7.44 -1.71
N GLY A 17 -5.10 -7.21 -1.33
CA GLY A 17 -4.62 -6.07 -0.57
C GLY A 17 -4.24 -4.83 -1.40
N TYR A 18 -4.61 -4.77 -2.68
CA TYR A 18 -4.39 -3.62 -3.57
C TYR A 18 -2.92 -3.35 -3.94
N HIS A 19 -1.97 -4.24 -3.63
CA HIS A 19 -0.56 -3.96 -3.91
C HIS A 19 -0.16 -4.30 -5.34
N VAL A 20 -0.70 -5.38 -5.92
CA VAL A 20 -0.34 -5.84 -7.27
C VAL A 20 -1.55 -5.74 -8.19
N SER A 21 -1.49 -4.88 -9.23
CA SER A 21 -2.61 -4.62 -10.15
C SER A 21 -2.82 -5.68 -11.24
N ARG A 22 -2.13 -6.82 -11.15
CA ARG A 22 -2.16 -7.90 -12.14
C ARG A 22 -2.30 -9.26 -11.49
N ALA A 23 -2.84 -10.21 -12.25
CA ALA A 23 -2.78 -11.62 -11.89
C ALA A 23 -1.32 -12.10 -11.92
N ILE A 24 -0.91 -12.83 -10.90
CA ILE A 24 0.42 -13.44 -10.81
C ILE A 24 0.28 -14.94 -11.01
N VAL A 25 1.00 -15.48 -11.98
CA VAL A 25 1.02 -16.93 -12.26
C VAL A 25 2.31 -17.52 -11.72
N VAL A 26 2.20 -18.51 -10.85
CA VAL A 26 3.33 -19.17 -10.20
C VAL A 26 3.30 -20.65 -10.58
N MET A 27 4.01 -21.00 -11.64
CA MET A 27 4.15 -22.41 -12.05
C MET A 27 5.20 -23.13 -11.19
N LEU A 28 4.95 -24.41 -10.87
CA LEU A 28 5.88 -25.23 -10.08
C LEU A 28 7.22 -25.46 -10.78
N ASP A 29 7.21 -25.48 -12.12
CA ASP A 29 8.40 -25.67 -12.95
C ASP A 29 9.16 -24.37 -13.26
N GLY A 30 8.63 -23.21 -12.86
CA GLY A 30 9.19 -21.90 -13.19
C GLY A 30 9.11 -21.51 -14.67
N LEU A 31 8.45 -22.30 -15.52
CA LEU A 31 8.37 -22.07 -16.95
C LEU A 31 7.12 -21.27 -17.33
N TYR A 32 7.13 -20.65 -18.51
CA TYR A 32 5.96 -19.94 -19.04
C TYR A 32 4.67 -20.79 -18.89
N PRO A 33 3.57 -20.22 -18.36
CA PRO A 33 3.31 -18.79 -18.12
C PRO A 33 3.71 -18.23 -16.75
N HIS A 34 4.71 -18.81 -16.06
CA HIS A 34 5.25 -18.28 -14.81
C HIS A 34 5.59 -16.78 -14.90
N THR A 35 5.17 -16.02 -13.89
CA THR A 35 5.46 -14.60 -13.75
C THR A 35 6.76 -14.43 -12.98
N SER A 36 7.86 -14.31 -13.73
CA SER A 36 9.20 -14.02 -13.18
C SER A 36 9.26 -12.63 -12.55
N TRP A 37 10.45 -12.24 -12.08
CA TRP A 37 10.71 -10.89 -11.56
C TRP A 37 10.05 -9.79 -12.39
N PHE A 38 9.26 -8.95 -11.72
CA PHE A 38 8.65 -7.79 -12.33
C PHE A 38 8.79 -6.56 -11.43
N VAL A 39 8.86 -5.39 -12.07
CA VAL A 39 8.90 -4.11 -11.36
C VAL A 39 7.51 -3.78 -10.84
N GLN A 40 7.38 -3.69 -9.53
CA GLN A 40 6.15 -3.25 -8.87
C GLN A 40 6.04 -1.73 -8.84
N SER A 41 7.13 -1.04 -8.53
CA SER A 41 7.17 0.42 -8.48
C SER A 41 8.57 0.91 -8.76
N SER A 42 8.68 2.02 -9.48
CA SER A 42 9.94 2.70 -9.76
C SER A 42 9.74 4.19 -9.60
N THR A 43 10.53 4.80 -8.72
CA THR A 43 10.61 6.25 -8.52
C THR A 43 12.08 6.67 -8.62
N PRO A 44 12.40 7.97 -8.77
CA PRO A 44 13.79 8.43 -8.82
C PRO A 44 14.63 8.04 -7.60
N ARG A 45 14.00 7.75 -6.45
CA ARG A 45 14.69 7.42 -5.19
C ARG A 45 14.68 5.92 -4.85
N SER A 46 13.80 5.15 -5.48
CA SER A 46 13.61 3.75 -5.10
C SER A 46 13.01 2.91 -6.22
N LYS A 47 13.51 1.68 -6.36
CA LYS A 47 12.92 0.64 -7.21
C LYS A 47 12.49 -0.54 -6.33
N LYS A 48 11.31 -1.09 -6.59
CA LYS A 48 10.78 -2.27 -5.90
C LYS A 48 10.36 -3.32 -6.92
N GLU A 49 10.89 -4.52 -6.79
CA GLU A 49 10.65 -5.65 -7.70
C GLU A 49 10.15 -6.85 -6.90
N TYR A 50 9.27 -7.64 -7.51
CA TYR A 50 8.67 -8.83 -6.90
C TYR A 50 8.90 -10.08 -7.75
N CYS A 51 9.05 -11.22 -7.08
CA CYS A 51 9.04 -12.56 -7.67
C CYS A 51 8.27 -13.51 -6.76
N TYR A 52 7.64 -14.52 -7.34
CA TYR A 52 6.85 -15.50 -6.61
C TYR A 52 7.32 -16.91 -6.95
N GLU A 53 7.56 -17.74 -5.94
CA GLU A 53 8.07 -19.09 -6.12
C GLU A 53 7.32 -20.08 -5.23
N VAL A 54 6.96 -21.24 -5.78
CA VAL A 54 6.32 -22.30 -4.98
C VAL A 54 7.37 -22.92 -4.06
N ILE A 55 7.14 -22.86 -2.75
CA ILE A 55 7.95 -23.57 -1.77
C ILE A 55 7.43 -25.00 -1.63
N ASN A 56 6.11 -25.13 -1.43
CA ASN A 56 5.42 -26.40 -1.34
C ASN A 56 3.93 -26.22 -1.65
N GLU A 57 3.14 -27.28 -1.48
CA GLU A 57 1.68 -27.26 -1.71
C GLU A 57 0.90 -26.25 -0.86
N LYS A 58 1.50 -25.77 0.25
CA LYS A 58 0.89 -24.87 1.21
C LYS A 58 1.39 -23.44 1.09
N PHE A 59 2.62 -23.23 0.62
CA PHE A 59 3.27 -21.94 0.68
C PHE A 59 3.92 -21.52 -0.64
N ILE A 60 3.75 -20.24 -0.95
CA ILE A 60 4.48 -19.53 -2.00
C ILE A 60 5.35 -18.45 -1.34
N ALA A 61 6.61 -18.38 -1.71
CA ALA A 61 7.50 -17.27 -1.36
C ALA A 61 7.14 -16.07 -2.23
N TRP A 62 6.88 -14.93 -1.62
CA TRP A 62 6.87 -13.63 -2.29
C TRP A 62 8.18 -12.92 -1.96
N LYS A 63 9.11 -12.97 -2.91
CA LYS A 63 10.41 -12.31 -2.82
C LYS A 63 10.29 -10.85 -3.21
N VAL A 64 10.90 -9.99 -2.43
CA VAL A 64 10.93 -8.55 -2.62
C VAL A 64 12.38 -8.11 -2.74
N ARG A 65 12.67 -7.33 -3.78
CA ARG A 65 13.92 -6.60 -3.95
C ARG A 65 13.64 -5.11 -3.89
N GLU A 66 14.17 -4.43 -2.90
CA GLU A 66 14.13 -2.97 -2.79
C GLU A 66 15.51 -2.39 -3.08
N THR A 67 15.62 -1.52 -4.08
CA THR A 67 16.83 -0.75 -4.39
C THR A 67 16.61 0.71 -4.03
N LYS A 68 17.42 1.25 -3.11
CA LYS A 68 17.40 2.68 -2.71
C LYS A 68 18.84 3.19 -2.71
N ASN A 69 19.12 4.25 -3.47
CA ASN A 69 20.46 4.84 -3.59
C ASN A 69 21.55 3.76 -3.81
N GLU A 70 21.33 2.87 -4.79
CA GLU A 70 22.21 1.73 -5.14
C GLU A 70 22.32 0.61 -4.09
N ILE A 71 21.77 0.78 -2.89
CA ILE A 71 21.69 -0.27 -1.89
C ILE A 71 20.52 -1.19 -2.22
N VAL A 72 20.80 -2.49 -2.36
CA VAL A 72 19.80 -3.53 -2.63
C VAL A 72 19.52 -4.30 -1.35
N ASN A 73 18.26 -4.31 -0.92
CA ASN A 73 17.77 -5.16 0.17
C ASN A 73 16.82 -6.20 -0.41
N GLU A 74 17.02 -7.47 -0.06
CA GLU A 74 16.14 -8.57 -0.44
C GLU A 74 15.55 -9.25 0.79
N PHE A 75 14.27 -9.58 0.73
CA PHE A 75 13.57 -10.34 1.75
C PHE A 75 12.44 -11.15 1.12
N ALA A 76 11.93 -12.15 1.83
CA ALA A 76 10.84 -12.99 1.37
C ALA A 76 9.72 -13.05 2.39
N ASN A 77 8.48 -12.98 1.91
CA ASN A 77 7.27 -13.19 2.69
C ASN A 77 6.67 -14.55 2.32
N LEU A 78 5.92 -15.16 3.23
CA LEU A 78 5.25 -16.43 2.99
C LEU A 78 3.75 -16.22 2.74
N ILE A 79 3.26 -16.77 1.63
CA ILE A 79 1.84 -16.74 1.26
C ILE A 79 1.27 -18.14 1.42
N TYR A 80 0.31 -18.32 2.33
CA TYR A 80 -0.41 -19.57 2.49
C TYR A 80 -1.47 -19.75 1.38
N VAL A 81 -1.39 -20.84 0.62
CA VAL A 81 -2.21 -21.11 -0.57
C VAL A 81 -3.05 -22.39 -0.49
N LYS A 82 -2.93 -23.19 0.57
CA LYS A 82 -3.72 -24.44 0.73
C LYS A 82 -5.20 -24.19 1.05
N ARG A 83 -5.60 -22.94 1.32
CA ARG A 83 -7.01 -22.54 1.44
C ARG A 83 -7.23 -21.26 0.64
N ALA A 84 -8.41 -21.15 0.03
CA ALA A 84 -8.83 -19.90 -0.61
C ALA A 84 -8.81 -18.77 0.41
N PHE A 85 -8.30 -17.61 -0.01
CA PHE A 85 -8.43 -16.39 0.77
C PHE A 85 -9.92 -16.11 1.02
N GLY A 86 -10.29 -15.92 2.28
CA GLY A 86 -11.68 -15.74 2.71
C GLY A 86 -12.23 -14.36 2.34
N LYS A 87 -13.08 -13.78 3.22
CA LYS A 87 -13.62 -12.44 3.00
C LYS A 87 -12.53 -11.39 3.20
N CYS A 88 -12.20 -10.62 2.16
CA CYS A 88 -11.24 -9.51 2.22
C CYS A 88 -11.52 -8.53 3.37
N LEU A 89 -12.80 -8.21 3.60
CA LEU A 89 -13.29 -7.38 4.72
C LEU A 89 -12.89 -7.94 6.10
N SER A 90 -12.81 -9.26 6.24
CA SER A 90 -12.65 -9.89 7.55
C SER A 90 -11.21 -9.95 8.07
N ILE A 91 -10.20 -9.86 7.19
CA ILE A 91 -8.79 -9.98 7.56
C ILE A 91 -8.03 -8.71 7.18
N THR A 92 -8.11 -8.27 5.91
CA THR A 92 -7.33 -7.12 5.43
C THR A 92 -7.82 -5.82 6.02
N GLU A 93 -9.15 -5.58 6.04
CA GLU A 93 -9.68 -4.35 6.64
C GLU A 93 -9.48 -4.35 8.16
N LYS A 94 -9.67 -5.50 8.82
CA LYS A 94 -9.41 -5.61 10.26
C LYS A 94 -7.95 -5.36 10.61
N ARG A 95 -6.98 -5.88 9.84
CA ARG A 95 -5.55 -5.55 10.02
C ARG A 95 -5.26 -4.08 9.75
N SER A 96 -5.85 -3.52 8.68
CA SER A 96 -5.72 -2.10 8.34
C SER A 96 -6.24 -1.18 9.44
N LEU A 97 -7.23 -1.59 10.22
CA LEU A 97 -7.69 -0.84 11.39
C LEU A 97 -6.55 -0.63 12.38
N PHE A 98 -5.75 -1.66 12.68
CA PHE A 98 -4.70 -1.65 13.71
C PHE A 98 -3.36 -1.04 13.26
N TYR A 99 -3.06 -1.04 11.96
CA TYR A 99 -1.78 -0.49 11.46
C TYR A 99 -1.60 1.00 11.74
N THR A 100 -0.47 1.40 12.32
CA THR A 100 -0.21 2.82 12.60
C THR A 100 0.04 3.63 11.33
N PHE A 101 0.33 2.97 10.20
CA PHE A 101 0.39 3.58 8.88
C PHE A 101 -1.00 3.67 8.25
N LYS A 102 -1.47 4.89 7.96
CA LYS A 102 -2.75 5.13 7.28
C LYS A 102 -2.53 5.84 5.96
N SER A 103 -3.25 5.42 4.92
CA SER A 103 -3.17 6.03 3.60
C SER A 103 -4.53 6.13 2.92
N LEU A 104 -4.70 7.18 2.13
CA LEU A 104 -5.82 7.40 1.22
C LEU A 104 -5.23 7.67 -0.16
N VAL A 105 -5.44 6.75 -1.09
CA VAL A 105 -4.74 6.77 -2.39
C VAL A 105 -5.71 6.62 -3.55
N LEU A 106 -5.52 7.45 -4.57
CA LEU A 106 -6.09 7.28 -5.90
C LEU A 106 -5.19 6.35 -6.71
N ARG A 107 -5.78 5.39 -7.41
CA ARG A 107 -5.06 4.40 -8.23
C ARG A 107 -5.61 4.36 -9.64
N ASN A 108 -4.73 4.02 -10.59
CA ASN A 108 -5.06 3.61 -11.95
C ASN A 108 -4.45 2.23 -12.24
N GLU A 109 -4.50 1.78 -13.50
CA GLU A 109 -3.98 0.48 -13.93
C GLU A 109 -2.47 0.32 -13.67
N GLN A 110 -1.72 1.42 -13.72
CA GLN A 110 -0.28 1.48 -13.47
C GLN A 110 0.09 1.57 -11.98
N GLY A 111 -0.88 1.82 -11.08
CA GLY A 111 -0.66 1.85 -9.64
C GLY A 111 -1.15 3.14 -8.99
N VAL A 112 -0.42 3.61 -7.98
CA VAL A 112 -0.80 4.78 -7.17
C VAL A 112 -0.48 6.08 -7.91
N VAL A 113 -1.49 6.94 -8.07
CA VAL A 113 -1.40 8.20 -8.84
C VAL A 113 -1.20 9.40 -7.91
N ALA A 114 -2.06 9.52 -6.91
CA ALA A 114 -2.08 10.63 -5.97
C ALA A 114 -2.68 10.17 -4.64
N GLY A 115 -2.49 10.94 -3.58
CA GLY A 115 -3.05 10.60 -2.29
C GLY A 115 -2.39 11.30 -1.12
N MET A 116 -2.66 10.76 0.05
CA MET A 116 -2.02 11.14 1.29
C MET A 116 -1.74 9.92 2.14
N TYR A 117 -0.69 9.98 2.94
CA TYR A 117 -0.41 8.99 3.96
C TYR A 117 0.18 9.63 5.21
N CYS A 118 0.09 8.91 6.32
CA CYS A 118 0.61 9.33 7.60
C CYS A 118 1.02 8.11 8.43
N LEU A 119 2.01 8.32 9.28
CA LEU A 119 2.35 7.39 10.35
C LEU A 119 1.91 8.06 11.65
N MET A 120 1.00 7.42 12.38
CA MET A 120 0.29 8.00 13.53
C MET A 120 1.24 8.59 14.58
N ASN A 121 2.43 8.00 14.78
CA ASN A 121 3.43 8.48 15.75
C ASN A 121 4.24 9.72 15.31
N THR A 122 4.15 10.15 14.04
CA THR A 122 4.99 11.25 13.52
C THR A 122 4.33 12.62 13.60
N ASN A 123 3.01 12.67 13.85
CA ASN A 123 2.22 13.89 13.77
C ASN A 123 2.32 14.63 12.42
N THR A 124 2.65 13.90 11.35
CA THR A 124 2.81 14.45 10.01
C THR A 124 2.00 13.67 8.98
N ILE A 125 1.48 14.42 8.01
CA ILE A 125 0.77 13.90 6.86
C ILE A 125 1.58 14.26 5.64
N THR A 126 1.75 13.29 4.75
CA THR A 126 2.42 13.50 3.48
C THR A 126 1.40 13.42 2.37
N LEU A 127 1.26 14.51 1.61
CA LEU A 127 0.48 14.57 0.39
C LEU A 127 1.39 14.26 -0.79
N PHE A 128 0.86 13.57 -1.80
CA PHE A 128 1.56 13.39 -3.06
C PHE A 128 0.58 13.44 -4.24
N TYR A 129 0.99 14.08 -5.32
CA TYR A 129 0.17 14.24 -6.53
C TYR A 129 1.05 14.63 -7.73
N PRO A 130 0.60 14.37 -8.96
CA PRO A 130 1.32 14.81 -10.15
C PRO A 130 1.24 16.35 -10.30
N GLU A 131 2.37 17.00 -10.56
CA GLU A 131 2.48 18.41 -10.91
C GLU A 131 3.61 18.56 -11.95
N ASN A 132 3.34 19.19 -13.09
CA ASN A 132 4.33 19.40 -14.17
C ASN A 132 5.03 18.11 -14.65
N ASN A 133 4.27 17.02 -14.85
CA ASN A 133 4.78 15.69 -15.21
C ASN A 133 5.71 15.02 -14.18
N GLU A 134 5.84 15.58 -12.98
CA GLU A 134 6.59 14.98 -11.88
C GLU A 134 5.67 14.66 -10.69
N GLN A 135 6.06 13.68 -9.87
CA GLN A 135 5.36 13.40 -8.62
C GLN A 135 5.84 14.36 -7.54
N LYS A 136 4.97 15.30 -7.14
CA LYS A 136 5.23 16.18 -6.01
C LYS A 136 4.87 15.50 -4.71
N GLN A 137 5.69 15.73 -3.68
CA GLN A 137 5.48 15.23 -2.32
C GLN A 137 5.64 16.37 -1.31
N ILE A 138 4.66 16.55 -0.43
CA ILE A 138 4.64 17.63 0.56
C ILE A 138 4.34 17.03 1.94
N LYS A 139 5.21 17.32 2.90
CA LYS A 139 5.04 16.90 4.30
C LYS A 139 4.47 18.05 5.11
N ILE A 140 3.35 17.81 5.79
CA ILE A 140 2.57 18.80 6.54
C ILE A 140 2.48 18.34 7.98
N LYS A 141 2.76 19.23 8.94
CA LYS A 141 2.50 18.97 10.37
C LYS A 141 1.01 19.11 10.64
N ILE A 142 0.43 18.24 11.48
CA ILE A 142 -1.02 18.24 11.76
C ILE A 142 -1.53 19.62 12.22
N ASP A 143 -0.71 20.34 12.96
CA ASP A 143 -1.08 21.64 13.55
C ASP A 143 -1.26 22.72 12.48
N LEU A 144 -0.71 22.49 11.29
CA LEU A 144 -0.73 23.41 10.15
C LEU A 144 -1.78 23.02 9.11
N ILE A 145 -2.72 22.11 9.42
CA ILE A 145 -3.77 21.67 8.48
C ILE A 145 -4.62 22.84 7.98
N GLU A 146 -4.84 23.84 8.83
CA GLU A 146 -5.70 24.99 8.53
C GLU A 146 -4.93 26.16 7.88
N ASN A 147 -3.63 26.02 7.63
CA ASN A 147 -2.84 27.06 6.97
C ASN A 147 -3.19 27.15 5.48
N GLU A 148 -3.05 28.36 4.93
CA GLU A 148 -3.33 28.65 3.53
C GLU A 148 -2.50 27.77 2.57
N SER A 149 -1.23 27.52 2.87
CA SER A 149 -0.35 26.66 2.05
C SER A 149 -0.81 25.20 2.02
N THR A 150 -1.34 24.69 3.13
CA THR A 150 -1.97 23.37 3.19
C THR A 150 -3.24 23.34 2.36
N GLU A 151 -4.08 24.37 2.47
CA GLU A 151 -5.30 24.48 1.66
C GLU A 151 -5.00 24.48 0.16
N GLN A 152 -3.99 25.22 -0.29
CA GLN A 152 -3.56 25.21 -1.69
C GLN A 152 -3.10 23.82 -2.15
N SER A 153 -2.35 23.11 -1.31
CA SER A 153 -1.88 21.75 -1.61
C SER A 153 -3.03 20.75 -1.70
N LEU A 154 -4.02 20.88 -0.81
CA LEU A 154 -5.23 20.05 -0.82
C LEU A 154 -6.12 20.36 -2.02
N LYS A 155 -6.22 21.62 -2.47
CA LYS A 155 -6.93 21.97 -3.71
C LYS A 155 -6.32 21.27 -4.91
N LYS A 156 -4.98 21.26 -5.00
CA LYS A 156 -4.26 20.54 -6.07
C LYS A 156 -4.56 19.03 -6.02
N LEU A 157 -4.50 18.44 -4.82
CA LEU A 157 -4.85 17.02 -4.63
C LEU A 157 -6.31 16.73 -5.01
N ALA A 158 -7.26 17.57 -4.59
CA ALA A 158 -8.69 17.40 -4.87
C ALA A 158 -9.03 17.47 -6.36
N ASN A 159 -8.32 18.32 -7.12
CA ASN A 159 -8.44 18.39 -8.57
C ASN A 159 -8.00 17.10 -9.27
N VAL A 160 -7.07 16.34 -8.68
CA VAL A 160 -6.64 15.04 -9.21
C VAL A 160 -7.64 13.93 -8.87
N PHE A 161 -8.26 13.99 -7.70
CA PHE A 161 -9.21 12.98 -7.24
C PHE A 161 -10.55 13.00 -7.99
N SER A 162 -11.01 14.16 -8.45
CA SER A 162 -12.34 14.27 -9.05
C SER A 162 -12.53 15.55 -9.87
N THR A 163 -13.46 15.50 -10.82
CA THR A 163 -13.97 16.69 -11.53
C THR A 163 -14.76 17.63 -10.62
N ASN A 164 -15.40 17.13 -9.56
CA ASN A 164 -16.07 17.94 -8.53
C ASN A 164 -15.12 18.29 -7.37
N SER A 165 -14.08 19.07 -7.68
CA SER A 165 -13.00 19.36 -6.74
C SER A 165 -13.43 20.08 -5.47
N LYS A 166 -14.51 20.89 -5.51
CA LYS A 166 -15.05 21.57 -4.32
C LYS A 166 -15.58 20.59 -3.27
N SER A 167 -16.33 19.56 -3.69
CA SER A 167 -16.86 18.56 -2.76
C SER A 167 -15.74 17.72 -2.16
N THR A 168 -14.83 17.25 -3.02
CA THR A 168 -13.67 16.46 -2.62
C THR A 168 -12.76 17.22 -1.66
N MET A 169 -12.52 18.51 -1.91
CA MET A 169 -11.77 19.36 -0.99
C MET A 169 -12.38 19.37 0.42
N LYS A 170 -13.71 19.54 0.53
CA LYS A 170 -14.41 19.51 1.82
C LYS A 170 -14.27 18.16 2.53
N GLN A 171 -14.34 17.06 1.77
CA GLN A 171 -14.15 15.72 2.31
C GLN A 171 -12.72 15.52 2.82
N LEU A 172 -11.71 15.90 2.05
CA LEU A 172 -10.30 15.81 2.46
C LEU A 172 -10.05 16.64 3.72
N GLN A 173 -10.56 17.88 3.79
CA GLN A 173 -10.47 18.71 5.00
C GLN A 173 -11.15 18.06 6.21
N SER A 174 -12.34 17.48 6.02
CA SER A 174 -13.06 16.76 7.08
C SER A 174 -12.27 15.56 7.61
N ILE A 175 -11.67 14.78 6.71
CA ILE A 175 -10.81 13.64 7.05
C ILE A 175 -9.60 14.12 7.87
N LEU A 176 -8.92 15.18 7.41
CA LEU A 176 -7.75 15.72 8.10
C LEU A 176 -8.08 16.27 9.50
N LYS A 177 -9.21 16.97 9.64
CA LYS A 177 -9.70 17.45 10.95
C LYS A 177 -10.05 16.32 11.89
N SER A 178 -10.70 15.27 11.37
CA SER A 178 -11.01 14.07 12.16
C SER A 178 -9.74 13.35 12.58
N PHE A 179 -8.77 13.24 11.68
CA PHE A 179 -7.47 12.65 11.95
C PHE A 179 -6.67 13.44 13.00
N LYS A 180 -6.70 14.77 12.94
CA LYS A 180 -6.09 15.63 13.97
C LYS A 180 -6.63 15.30 15.37
N LYS A 181 -7.95 15.20 15.51
CA LYS A 181 -8.59 14.83 16.79
C LYS A 181 -8.14 13.45 17.30
N VAL A 182 -7.98 12.49 16.39
CA VAL A 182 -7.47 11.15 16.74
C VAL A 182 -6.03 11.20 17.22
N LEU A 183 -5.18 12.01 16.59
CA LEU A 183 -3.77 12.17 17.01
C LEU A 183 -3.63 12.89 18.36
N GLU A 184 -4.60 13.72 18.74
CA GLU A 184 -4.64 14.38 20.06
C GLU A 184 -4.96 13.41 21.20
N ASP A 185 -5.63 12.28 20.90
CA ASP A 185 -5.89 11.20 21.85
C ASP A 185 -4.65 10.32 22.05
N ARG A 186 -3.80 10.73 22.98
CA ARG A 186 -2.53 10.04 23.28
C ARG A 186 -2.73 8.60 23.76
N GLU A 187 -3.81 8.31 24.47
CA GLU A 187 -4.06 6.97 24.98
C GLU A 187 -4.50 6.04 23.86
N PHE A 188 -5.37 6.51 22.96
CA PHE A 188 -5.72 5.79 21.74
C PHE A 188 -4.45 5.50 20.90
N ILE A 189 -3.62 6.49 20.65
CA ILE A 189 -2.39 6.30 19.84
C ILE A 189 -1.45 5.29 20.49
N ARG A 190 -1.29 5.32 21.82
CA ARG A 190 -0.49 4.35 22.57
C ARG A 190 -1.04 2.93 22.41
N GLN A 191 -2.35 2.73 22.56
CA GLN A 191 -2.99 1.43 22.38
C GLN A 191 -2.83 0.91 20.96
N MET A 192 -3.01 1.79 19.96
CA MET A 192 -2.83 1.47 18.55
C MET A 192 -1.39 1.01 18.24
N MET A 193 -0.39 1.71 18.78
CA MET A 193 1.02 1.32 18.61
C MET A 193 1.33 -0.05 19.21
N LEU A 194 0.78 -0.37 20.39
CA LEU A 194 0.97 -1.68 21.01
C LEU A 194 0.34 -2.80 20.18
N LEU A 195 -0.87 -2.56 19.66
CA LEU A 195 -1.56 -3.54 18.80
C LEU A 195 -0.79 -3.76 17.48
N ASP A 196 -0.26 -2.70 16.88
CA ASP A 196 0.56 -2.79 15.67
C ASP A 196 1.83 -3.63 15.92
N GLN A 197 2.49 -3.41 17.07
CA GLN A 197 3.66 -4.19 17.48
C GLN A 197 3.32 -5.68 17.68
N TRP A 198 2.22 -6.00 18.37
CA TRP A 198 1.81 -7.39 18.59
C TRP A 198 1.50 -8.13 17.29
N ILE A 199 0.94 -7.44 16.30
CA ILE A 199 0.68 -8.04 14.97
C ILE A 199 1.98 -8.42 14.26
N GLU A 200 3.07 -7.68 14.47
CA GLU A 200 4.38 -7.97 13.89
C GLU A 200 5.16 -9.03 14.68
N GLU A 201 4.98 -9.12 16.00
CA GLU A 201 5.63 -10.12 16.86
C GLU A 201 5.00 -11.52 16.76
N ASP A 202 3.70 -11.61 16.44
CA ASP A 202 2.97 -12.88 16.25
C ASP A 202 2.95 -13.39 14.79
N ALA A 203 3.62 -12.70 13.84
CA ALA A 203 3.66 -13.04 12.41
C ALA A 203 4.94 -13.80 12.00
#